data_AF-A0A6J6G4M3-F1
#
_entry.id   AF-A0A6J6G4M3-F1
#
_cell.length_a   1.000
_cell.length_b   1.000
_cell.length_c   1.000
_cell.angle_alpha   90.00
_cell.angle_beta   90.00
_cell.angle_gamma   90.00
#
_symmetry.space_group_name_H-M   'P 1'
#
loop_
_entity.id
_entity.type
_entity.pdbx_description
1 polymer ?
#
loop_
_entity_poly.entity_id
_entity_poly.type
_entity_poly.pdbx_seq_one_letter_code
_entity_poly.pdbx_strand_id
1 'polypeptide(L)' 'MVSMPLNEASVKISKKFPADPVEEYSLPIWAGVLPIKHTYGEPIPDPNLIPGTPVPDYLSRWPEGRT' A
#
# COMPACT_ATOMS: atom_id res chain seq x y z
N MET A 1 -28.90 3.59 0.01
CA MET A 1 -27.77 2.90 -0.64
C MET A 1 -27.62 3.44 -2.04
N VAL A 2 -26.39 3.67 -2.49
CA VAL A 2 -26.07 4.17 -3.83
C VAL A 2 -25.00 3.25 -4.42
N SER A 3 -25.01 3.05 -5.74
CA SER A 3 -24.05 2.21 -6.46
C SER A 3 -23.65 2.87 -7.77
N MET A 4 -22.42 2.62 -8.22
CA MET A 4 -21.88 3.10 -9.49
C MET A 4 -21.22 1.93 -10.24
N PRO A 5 -21.68 1.58 -11.46
CA PRO A 5 -21.05 0.54 -12.26
C PRO A 5 -19.69 1.01 -12.81
N LEU A 6 -18.72 0.10 -12.90
CA LEU A 6 -17.37 0.38 -13.42
C LEU A 6 -17.22 -0.01 -14.91
N ASN A 7 -18.31 0.03 -15.69
CA ASN A 7 -18.26 -0.26 -17.13
C ASN A 7 -17.37 0.74 -17.90
N GLU A 8 -17.15 1.93 -17.32
CA GLU A 8 -16.23 2.95 -17.83
C GLU A 8 -15.31 3.42 -16.68
N ALA A 9 -14.02 3.16 -16.83
CA ALA A 9 -12.97 3.60 -15.91
C ALA A 9 -11.64 3.71 -16.67
N SER A 10 -10.73 4.56 -16.18
CA SER A 10 -9.35 4.62 -16.68
C SER A 10 -8.38 4.62 -15.50
N VAL A 11 -7.22 3.98 -15.69
CA VAL A 11 -6.17 3.83 -14.67
C VAL A 11 -4.81 4.10 -15.32
N LYS A 12 -3.92 4.78 -14.59
CA LYS A 12 -2.53 5.00 -15.02
C LYS A 12 -1.57 4.53 -13.93
N ILE A 13 -0.57 3.74 -14.32
CA ILE A 13 0.48 3.23 -13.45
C ILE A 13 1.82 3.80 -13.91
N SER A 14 2.66 4.22 -12.96
CA SER A 14 4.05 4.57 -13.21
C SER A 14 4.95 3.79 -12.25
N LYS A 15 5.88 3.01 -12.81
CA LYS A 15 6.92 2.26 -12.08
C LYS A 15 8.27 2.47 -12.77
N LYS A 16 8.58 3.74 -13.07
CA LYS A 16 9.80 4.15 -13.77
C LYS A 16 10.74 4.84 -12.79
N PHE A 17 12.03 4.75 -13.05
CA PHE A 17 13.04 5.61 -12.42
C PHE A 17 12.93 7.05 -12.94
N PRO A 18 13.61 8.01 -12.28
CA PRO A 18 13.86 9.33 -12.87
C PRO A 18 14.43 9.17 -14.29
N ALA A 19 13.95 10.01 -15.21
CA ALA A 19 14.34 9.99 -16.60
C ALA A 19 15.04 11.32 -16.92
N ASP A 20 16.33 11.37 -16.58
CA ASP A 20 17.16 12.56 -16.75
C ASP A 20 17.76 12.62 -18.18
N PRO A 21 18.12 13.82 -18.68
CA PRO A 21 18.85 14.00 -19.95
C PRO A 21 20.21 13.30 -19.97
N VAL A 22 20.69 12.94 -21.17
CA VAL A 22 21.94 12.15 -21.35
C VAL A 22 23.16 12.87 -20.76
N GLU A 23 23.18 14.20 -20.86
CA GLU A 23 24.26 15.05 -20.39
C GLU A 23 24.42 15.02 -18.86
N GLU A 24 23.33 14.77 -18.13
CA GLU A 24 23.27 14.81 -16.67
C GLU A 24 23.78 13.54 -15.99
N TYR A 25 23.81 12.39 -16.68
CA TYR A 25 24.30 11.12 -16.10
C TYR A 25 25.79 11.14 -15.73
N SER A 26 26.55 12.12 -16.23
CA SER A 26 27.95 12.32 -15.88
C SER A 26 28.16 13.10 -14.58
N LEU A 27 27.13 13.75 -14.07
CA LEU A 27 27.19 14.55 -12.85
C LEU A 27 27.20 13.63 -11.61
N PRO A 28 28.02 13.92 -10.58
CA PRO A 28 28.06 13.13 -9.35
C PRO A 28 26.89 13.48 -8.41
N ILE A 29 25.66 13.37 -8.90
CA ILE A 29 24.40 13.67 -8.18
C ILE A 29 23.65 12.35 -7.96
N TRP A 30 23.05 12.20 -6.78
CA TRP A 30 22.21 11.03 -6.49
C TRP A 30 20.86 11.14 -7.19
N ALA A 31 20.46 10.08 -7.90
CA ALA A 31 19.13 9.89 -8.46
C ALA A 31 18.64 8.47 -8.17
N GLY A 32 17.36 8.31 -7.82
CA GLY A 32 16.82 7.00 -7.46
C GLY A 32 15.35 7.05 -7.10
N VAL A 33 14.83 5.92 -6.63
CA VAL A 33 13.46 5.79 -6.13
C VAL A 33 13.53 5.47 -4.64
N LEU A 34 12.85 6.26 -3.82
CA LEU A 34 12.56 5.90 -2.43
C LEU A 34 11.20 5.19 -2.39
N PRO A 35 11.13 3.86 -2.17
CA PRO A 35 9.87 3.14 -2.18
C PRO A 35 9.02 3.51 -0.97
N ILE A 36 7.74 3.81 -1.20
CA ILE A 36 6.73 3.93 -0.14
C ILE A 36 5.99 2.60 -0.08
N LYS A 37 5.86 2.04 1.12
CA LYS A 37 5.09 0.82 1.38
C LYS A 37 3.98 1.12 2.36
N HIS A 38 2.81 0.56 2.12
CA HIS A 38 1.72 0.56 3.09
C HIS A 38 1.71 -0.81 3.79
N THR A 39 1.59 -0.81 5.12
CA THR A 39 1.56 -2.03 5.93
C THR A 39 0.44 -1.95 6.96
N TYR A 40 -0.23 -3.07 7.21
CA TYR A 40 -1.16 -3.19 8.33
C TYR A 40 -0.39 -3.50 9.63
N GLY A 41 -0.91 -3.02 10.75
CA GLY A 41 -0.44 -3.40 12.09
C GLY A 41 -1.15 -4.63 12.63
N GLU A 42 -0.72 -5.09 13.80
CA GLU A 42 -1.38 -6.17 14.53
C GLU A 42 -2.76 -5.72 15.07
N PRO A 43 -3.77 -6.61 15.10
CA PRO A 43 -5.06 -6.30 15.71
C PRO A 43 -4.93 -5.94 17.19
N ILE A 44 -5.51 -4.80 17.58
CA ILE A 44 -5.53 -4.34 18.98
C ILE A 44 -6.94 -4.57 19.52
N PRO A 45 -7.12 -5.39 20.58
CA PRO A 45 -8.43 -5.62 21.18
C PRO A 45 -8.92 -4.36 21.92
N ASP A 46 -10.24 -4.16 21.95
CA ASP A 46 -10.87 -3.14 22.79
C ASP A 46 -10.54 -3.42 24.27
N PRO A 47 -10.18 -2.40 25.07
CA PRO A 47 -9.95 -2.58 26.51
C PRO A 47 -11.14 -3.19 27.28
N ASN A 48 -12.37 -3.05 26.78
CA ASN A 48 -13.58 -3.61 27.36
C ASN A 48 -13.97 -4.97 26.78
N LEU A 49 -13.16 -5.54 25.86
CA LEU A 49 -13.40 -6.86 25.30
C LEU A 49 -13.38 -7.92 26.41
N ILE A 50 -14.33 -8.85 26.36
CA ILE A 50 -14.38 -9.96 27.33
C ILE A 50 -13.02 -10.69 27.31
N PRO A 51 -12.34 -10.85 28.46
CA PRO A 51 -11.02 -11.49 28.51
C PRO A 51 -11.04 -12.89 27.91
N GLY A 52 -10.00 -13.22 27.13
CA GLY A 52 -9.87 -14.50 26.45
C GLY A 52 -10.64 -14.64 25.14
N THR A 53 -11.36 -13.60 24.71
CA THR A 53 -11.97 -13.59 23.37
C THR A 53 -10.85 -13.58 22.31
N PRO A 54 -10.77 -14.60 21.43
CA PRO A 54 -9.71 -14.68 20.44
C PRO A 54 -9.94 -13.69 19.30
N VAL A 55 -8.85 -13.29 18.63
CA VAL A 55 -8.92 -12.55 17.37
C VAL A 55 -9.55 -13.47 16.30
N PRO A 56 -10.57 -13.03 15.56
CA PRO A 56 -11.16 -13.85 14.50
C PRO A 56 -10.18 -14.17 13.36
N ASP A 57 -10.30 -15.36 12.77
CA ASP A 57 -9.41 -15.85 11.70
C ASP A 57 -9.36 -14.97 10.45
N TYR A 58 -10.43 -14.22 10.15
CA TYR A 58 -10.43 -13.30 9.02
C TYR A 58 -9.59 -12.06 9.30
N LEU A 59 -9.45 -11.67 10.57
CA LEU A 59 -8.72 -10.48 10.99
C LEU A 59 -7.24 -10.81 11.21
N SER A 60 -6.92 -12.00 11.72
CA SER A 60 -5.53 -12.48 11.81
C SER A 60 -4.87 -12.63 10.44
N ARG A 61 -5.64 -12.99 9.41
CA ARG A 61 -5.18 -13.09 8.01
C ARG A 61 -5.36 -11.80 7.20
N TRP A 62 -5.78 -10.72 7.83
CA TRP A 62 -6.17 -9.50 7.12
C TRP A 62 -5.09 -8.92 6.18
N PRO A 63 -3.78 -8.94 6.52
CA PRO A 63 -2.73 -8.43 5.63
C PRO A 63 -2.56 -9.22 4.33
N GLU A 64 -3.06 -10.46 4.26
CA GLU A 64 -2.84 -11.34 3.11
C GLU A 64 -3.47 -10.78 1.84
N GLY A 65 -2.65 -10.58 0.80
CA GLY A 65 -3.10 -10.13 -0.52
C GLY A 65 -3.59 -8.68 -0.58
N ARG A 66 -3.36 -7.86 0.46
CA ARG A 66 -3.87 -6.47 0.56
C ARG A 66 -2.78 -5.39 0.60
N THR A 67 -1.60 -5.65 0.03
CA THR A 67 -0.50 -4.67 -0.06
C THR A 67 -0.07 -4.40 -1.48
#